data_AF-A0A1C6Z6X8-F1
#
_entry.id   AF-A0A1C6Z6X8-F1
#
_cell.length_a   1.000
_cell.length_b   1.000
_cell.length_c   1.000
_cell.angle_alpha   90.00
_cell.angle_beta   90.00
_cell.angle_gamma   90.00
#
_symmetry.space_group_name_H-M   'P 1'
#
loop_
_entity.id
_entity.type
_entity.pdbx_description
1 polymer ?
#
loop_
_entity_poly.entity_id
_entity_poly.type
_entity_poly.pdbx_seq_one_letter_code
_entity_poly.pdbx_strand_id
1 'polypeptide(L)'
;MFRCLPDRHEDEALMRASLKAVRLQMKQLSRLTGYNVPMVLNAEFSGPETPWIVVRGDSALVCRDDESAISLCEWQRSAQTATVQPLLTEANAMLHKIVLDELGKPDRLCPPIRPFAVTLRFGHIRSCATALWPQWLFRQTRISPSDRVSAYERRWHFADPVLPLLAPYTTPLQGGKTGRRVVLMLLLCALGAIALSVRHNQALIHKVSADLQRWQAIPMNHYDPKAQALHALQQDALLLERWQRQGVPQRYGLALYPGDRLWLAVQQAIDTYVPPPPPPK
;
A
#
# COMPACT_ATOMS: atom_id res chain seq x y z
N MET A 1 3.30 5.74 13.93
CA MET A 1 4.10 6.52 14.91
C MET A 1 3.11 7.27 15.79
N PHE A 2 3.26 7.20 17.11
CA PHE A 2 2.42 7.92 18.06
C PHE A 2 3.25 9.03 18.68
N ARG A 3 2.73 10.26 18.68
CA ARG A 3 3.42 11.44 19.19
C ARG A 3 2.91 11.78 20.59
N CYS A 4 3.83 11.81 21.54
CA CYS A 4 3.59 12.07 22.94
C CYS A 4 4.17 13.45 23.29
N LEU A 5 3.30 14.38 23.67
CA LEU A 5 3.65 15.78 23.96
C LEU A 5 3.20 16.15 25.38
N PRO A 6 3.96 15.79 26.42
CA PRO A 6 3.59 16.08 27.79
C PRO A 6 3.39 17.58 28.07
N ASP A 7 4.11 18.45 27.34
CA ASP A 7 3.94 19.91 27.38
C ASP A 7 2.57 20.43 26.92
N ARG A 8 1.77 19.61 26.22
CA ARG A 8 0.42 19.97 25.78
C ARG A 8 -0.70 19.42 26.65
N HIS A 9 -0.34 18.66 27.68
CA HIS A 9 -1.30 18.09 28.62
C HIS A 9 -1.12 18.78 29.98
N GLU A 10 -2.22 19.21 30.60
CA GLU A 10 -2.23 19.71 31.98
C GLU A 10 -2.63 18.63 32.98
N ASP A 11 -3.40 17.64 32.53
CA ASP A 11 -3.92 16.54 33.35
C ASP A 11 -3.34 15.19 32.89
N GLU A 12 -2.76 14.47 33.85
CA GLU A 12 -2.21 13.13 33.67
C GLU A 12 -3.31 12.14 33.28
N ALA A 13 -4.52 12.26 33.84
CA ALA A 13 -5.62 11.36 33.54
C ALA A 13 -6.05 11.45 32.07
N LEU A 14 -6.11 12.66 31.51
CA LEU A 14 -6.38 12.88 30.08
C LEU A 14 -5.28 12.30 29.19
N MET A 15 -4.01 12.47 29.58
CA MET A 15 -2.89 11.85 28.88
C MET A 15 -2.98 10.32 28.91
N ARG A 16 -3.24 9.71 30.07
CA ARG A 16 -3.44 8.25 30.21
C ARG A 16 -4.65 7.78 29.39
N ALA A 17 -5.73 8.56 29.31
CA ALA A 17 -6.90 8.24 28.48
C ALA A 17 -6.53 8.20 26.97
N SER A 18 -5.72 9.16 26.50
CA SER A 18 -5.22 9.14 25.11
C SER A 18 -4.36 7.90 24.81
N LEU A 19 -3.53 7.46 25.75
CA LEU A 19 -2.72 6.24 25.60
C LEU A 19 -3.59 4.97 25.54
N LYS A 20 -4.67 4.92 26.33
CA LYS A 20 -5.66 3.84 26.24
C LYS A 20 -6.37 3.83 24.88
N ALA A 21 -6.68 4.99 24.31
CA ALA A 21 -7.23 5.09 22.96
C ALA A 21 -6.26 4.54 21.90
N VAL A 22 -4.97 4.85 22.02
CA VAL A 22 -3.93 4.29 21.12
C VAL A 22 -3.86 2.77 21.24
N ARG A 23 -3.97 2.22 22.46
CA ARG A 23 -3.99 0.76 22.66
C ARG A 23 -5.15 0.10 21.93
N LEU A 24 -6.33 0.70 21.99
CA LEU A 24 -7.51 0.23 21.27
C LEU A 24 -7.31 0.31 19.75
N GLN A 25 -6.76 1.42 19.24
CA GLN A 25 -6.48 1.58 17.80
C GLN A 25 -5.48 0.54 17.30
N MET A 26 -4.41 0.28 18.05
CA MET A 26 -3.41 -0.73 17.68
C MET A 26 -3.99 -2.14 17.67
N LYS A 27 -4.91 -2.47 18.60
CA LYS A 27 -5.66 -3.73 18.59
C LYS A 27 -6.55 -3.86 17.36
N GLN A 28 -7.24 -2.78 16.98
CA GLN A 28 -8.07 -2.77 15.77
C GLN A 28 -7.20 -2.94 14.52
N LEU A 29 -6.06 -2.27 14.48
CA LEU A 29 -5.11 -2.36 13.38
C LEU A 29 -4.56 -3.78 13.22
N SER A 30 -4.13 -4.42 14.30
CA SER A 30 -3.64 -5.80 14.23
C SER A 30 -4.71 -6.81 13.81
N ARG A 31 -5.98 -6.57 14.18
CA ARG A 31 -7.12 -7.36 13.71
C ARG A 31 -7.36 -7.20 12.20
N LEU A 32 -7.17 -6.00 11.66
CA LEU A 32 -7.34 -5.73 10.23
C LEU A 32 -6.17 -6.24 9.38
N THR A 33 -4.94 -6.08 9.85
CA THR A 33 -3.73 -6.45 9.09
C THR A 33 -3.33 -7.92 9.29
N GLY A 34 -3.80 -8.56 10.35
CA GLY A 34 -3.41 -9.93 10.71
C GLY A 34 -2.02 -10.05 11.35
N TYR A 35 -1.33 -8.93 11.62
CA TYR A 35 -0.03 -8.91 12.30
C TYR A 35 0.12 -7.70 13.23
N ASN A 36 1.02 -7.81 14.21
CA ASN A 36 1.31 -6.71 15.14
C ASN A 36 2.14 -5.64 14.44
N VAL A 37 1.53 -4.48 14.19
CA VAL A 37 2.19 -3.34 13.55
C VAL A 37 3.22 -2.73 14.52
N PRO A 38 4.47 -2.46 14.09
CA PRO A 38 5.47 -1.84 14.95
C PRO A 38 5.07 -0.39 15.29
N MET A 39 4.84 -0.13 16.57
CA MET A 39 4.49 1.19 17.08
C MET A 39 5.76 1.93 17.51
N VAL A 40 6.03 3.08 16.88
CA VAL A 40 7.11 3.99 17.30
C VAL A 40 6.50 5.06 18.20
N LEU A 41 7.03 5.22 19.42
CA LEU A 41 6.66 6.28 20.34
C LEU A 41 7.60 7.46 20.13
N ASN A 42 7.07 8.62 19.78
CA ASN A 42 7.83 9.85 19.61
C ASN A 42 7.51 10.83 20.73
N ALA A 43 8.43 10.97 21.66
CA ALA A 43 8.30 11.85 22.80
C ALA A 43 9.08 13.15 22.57
N GLU A 44 8.42 14.27 22.82
CA GLU A 44 9.05 15.58 22.67
C GLU A 44 8.77 16.39 23.94
N PHE A 45 9.81 17.07 24.42
CA PHE A 45 9.80 17.82 25.68
C PHE A 45 10.30 19.25 25.49
N SER A 46 9.75 20.20 26.26
CA SER A 46 10.31 21.55 26.31
C SER A 46 11.68 21.57 26.99
N GLY A 47 12.64 22.31 26.43
CA GLY A 47 13.99 22.38 26.97
C GLY A 47 15.03 22.94 25.99
N PRO A 48 16.33 22.89 26.35
CA PRO A 48 17.41 23.18 25.44
C PRO A 48 17.34 22.25 24.23
N GLU A 49 17.68 22.76 23.04
CA GLU A 49 17.60 21.96 21.83
C GLU A 49 18.57 20.78 21.87
N THR A 50 18.07 19.59 21.52
CA THR A 50 18.90 18.39 21.38
C THR A 50 18.73 17.75 20.01
N PRO A 51 19.75 16.98 19.56
CA PRO A 51 19.57 16.00 18.49
C PRO A 51 18.49 14.97 18.84
N TRP A 52 18.09 14.18 17.84
CA TRP A 52 17.18 13.06 18.04
C TRP A 52 17.87 11.95 18.84
N ILE A 53 17.24 11.50 19.91
CA ILE A 53 17.67 10.34 20.70
C ILE A 53 16.74 9.19 20.36
N VAL A 54 17.27 8.08 19.88
CA VAL A 54 16.51 6.90 19.47
C VAL A 54 16.90 5.73 20.36
N VAL A 55 15.92 5.19 21.08
CA VAL A 55 16.06 4.05 21.98
C VAL A 55 15.32 2.85 21.38
N ARG A 56 16.03 1.75 21.20
CA ARG A 56 15.50 0.47 20.73
C ARG A 56 16.14 -0.68 21.49
N GLY A 57 15.34 -1.40 22.27
CA GLY A 57 15.85 -2.42 23.17
C GLY A 57 16.92 -1.82 24.09
N ASP A 58 18.09 -2.45 24.14
CA ASP A 58 19.22 -2.01 24.97
C ASP A 58 20.12 -0.97 24.26
N SER A 59 19.81 -0.63 23.01
CA SER A 59 20.56 0.36 22.24
C SER A 59 19.93 1.74 22.33
N ALA A 60 20.74 2.75 22.65
CA ALA A 60 20.35 4.15 22.64
C ALA A 60 21.36 4.93 21.81
N LEU A 61 20.87 5.54 20.72
CA LEU A 61 21.66 6.30 19.76
C LEU A 61 21.23 7.75 19.76
N VAL A 62 22.20 8.64 19.54
CA VAL A 62 21.98 10.07 19.36
C VAL A 62 22.35 10.39 17.92
N CYS A 63 21.36 10.89 17.19
CA CYS A 63 21.44 11.18 15.76
C CYS A 63 21.48 12.69 15.58
N ARG A 64 22.66 13.22 15.25
CA ARG A 64 22.86 14.63 14.93
C ARG A 64 22.59 14.88 13.45
N ASP A 65 22.25 16.11 13.13
CA ASP A 65 22.08 16.51 11.74
C ASP A 65 23.44 16.40 11.02
N ASP A 66 23.45 15.68 9.89
CA ASP A 66 24.61 15.52 8.99
C ASP A 66 25.86 14.78 9.55
N GLU A 67 25.74 14.15 10.72
CA GLU A 67 26.81 13.34 11.31
C GLU A 67 26.39 11.87 11.53
N SER A 68 27.39 10.99 11.72
CA SER A 68 27.15 9.62 12.14
C SER A 68 26.50 9.57 13.51
N ALA A 69 25.52 8.68 13.68
CA ALA A 69 24.91 8.43 14.99
C ALA A 69 25.96 7.92 15.98
N ILE A 70 25.94 8.48 17.20
CA ILE A 70 26.81 8.05 18.30
C ILE A 70 25.98 7.40 19.41
N SER A 71 26.62 6.70 20.34
CA SER A 71 25.89 6.14 21.49
C SER A 71 25.44 7.22 22.48
N LEU A 72 24.33 6.99 23.18
CA LEU A 72 23.86 7.90 24.23
C LEU A 72 24.91 8.09 25.33
N CYS A 73 25.57 7.01 25.75
CA CYS A 73 26.63 7.07 26.77
C CYS A 73 27.81 7.95 26.34
N GLU A 74 28.22 7.87 25.08
CA GLU A 74 29.28 8.71 24.53
C GLU A 74 28.86 10.18 24.47
N TRP A 75 27.63 10.45 24.03
CA TRP A 75 27.10 11.81 23.99
C TRP A 75 27.00 12.46 25.38
N GLN A 76 26.61 11.69 26.40
CA GLN A 76 26.50 12.17 27.79
C GLN A 76 27.84 12.54 28.42
N ARG A 77 28.96 12.01 27.92
CA ARG A 77 30.31 12.38 28.39
C ARG A 77 30.80 13.71 27.79
N SER A 78 30.13 14.24 26.77
CA SER A 78 30.47 15.54 26.19
C SER A 78 30.14 16.69 27.16
N ALA A 79 31.05 17.66 27.28
CA ALA A 79 30.85 18.84 28.12
C ALA A 79 29.60 19.66 27.76
N GLN A 80 29.12 19.55 26.51
CA GLN A 80 27.93 20.25 26.02
C GLN A 80 26.60 19.67 26.56
N THR A 81 26.63 18.49 27.16
CA THR A 81 25.42 17.76 27.62
C THR A 81 25.10 18.01 29.10
N ALA A 82 25.96 18.72 29.83
CA ALA A 82 25.82 18.92 31.28
C ALA A 82 24.47 19.52 31.69
N THR A 83 23.95 20.48 30.92
CA THR A 83 22.66 21.13 31.18
C THR A 83 21.46 20.27 30.76
N VAL A 84 21.65 19.30 29.87
CA VAL A 84 20.60 18.42 29.34
C VAL A 84 20.43 17.17 30.20
N GLN A 85 21.50 16.71 30.84
CA GLN A 85 21.52 15.47 31.63
C GLN A 85 20.37 15.34 32.68
N PRO A 86 20.08 16.35 33.52
CA PRO A 86 18.97 16.24 34.47
C PRO A 86 17.61 16.16 33.75
N LEU A 87 17.42 16.91 32.66
CA LEU A 87 16.19 16.86 31.88
C LEU A 87 16.02 15.51 31.19
N LEU A 88 17.08 14.94 30.63
CA LEU A 88 17.05 13.60 30.02
C LEU A 88 16.66 12.53 31.04
N THR A 89 17.21 12.62 32.26
CA THR A 89 16.90 11.69 33.35
C THR A 89 15.42 11.77 33.73
N GLU A 90 14.90 12.98 33.90
CA GLU A 90 13.50 13.19 34.26
C GLU A 90 12.52 12.85 33.13
N ALA A 91 12.86 13.16 31.88
CA ALA A 91 12.05 12.79 30.73
C ALA A 91 11.96 11.28 30.59
N ASN A 92 13.09 10.58 30.80
CA ASN A 92 13.12 9.12 30.82
C ASN A 92 12.25 8.57 31.97
N ALA A 93 12.36 9.12 33.17
CA ALA A 93 11.55 8.72 34.32
C ALA A 93 10.05 8.93 34.08
N MET A 94 9.66 10.07 33.50
CA MET A 94 8.27 10.38 33.16
C MET A 94 7.73 9.42 32.09
N LEU A 95 8.49 9.17 31.03
CA LEU A 95 8.10 8.22 29.98
C LEU A 95 7.87 6.83 30.55
N HIS A 96 8.76 6.36 31.44
CA HIS A 96 8.59 5.06 32.09
C HIS A 96 7.35 5.02 32.99
N LYS A 97 7.18 6.01 33.87
CA LYS A 97 6.11 6.02 34.89
C LYS A 97 4.71 6.26 34.32
N ILE A 98 4.60 7.06 33.26
CA ILE A 98 3.29 7.45 32.70
C ILE A 98 3.04 6.71 31.39
N VAL A 99 3.93 6.84 30.42
CA VAL A 99 3.65 6.41 29.04
C VAL A 99 3.83 4.91 28.86
N LEU A 100 5.03 4.40 29.15
CA LEU A 100 5.37 3.00 28.97
C LEU A 100 4.62 2.10 29.97
N ASP A 101 4.40 2.58 31.20
CA ASP A 101 3.52 1.93 32.18
C ASP A 101 2.10 1.75 31.62
N GLU A 102 1.45 2.81 31.13
CA GLU A 102 0.09 2.68 30.56
C GLU A 102 0.04 1.80 29.32
N LEU A 103 1.04 1.88 28.44
CA LEU A 103 1.10 1.04 27.24
C LEU A 103 1.34 -0.44 27.59
N GLY A 104 2.16 -0.70 28.61
CA GLY A 104 2.54 -2.04 29.07
C GLY A 104 1.58 -2.69 30.06
N LYS A 105 0.63 -1.94 30.64
CA LYS A 105 -0.33 -2.45 31.62
C LYS A 105 -1.15 -3.61 31.07
N PRO A 106 -1.18 -4.78 31.74
CA PRO A 106 -2.03 -5.88 31.31
C PRO A 106 -3.50 -5.48 31.44
N ASP A 107 -4.27 -5.69 30.38
CA ASP A 107 -5.71 -5.46 30.36
C ASP A 107 -6.39 -6.64 29.64
N ARG A 108 -7.59 -7.01 30.11
CA ARG A 108 -8.41 -8.08 29.54
C ARG A 108 -8.89 -7.72 28.14
N LEU A 109 -9.12 -6.43 27.87
CA LEU A 109 -9.67 -5.96 26.59
C LEU A 109 -8.59 -5.64 25.58
N CYS A 110 -7.42 -5.14 25.99
CA CYS A 110 -6.36 -4.71 25.08
C CYS A 110 -5.01 -5.31 25.49
N PRO A 111 -4.30 -6.03 24.58
CA PRO A 111 -2.97 -6.56 24.89
C PRO A 111 -1.99 -5.42 25.22
N PRO A 112 -0.93 -5.71 26.00
CA PRO A 112 0.11 -4.73 26.28
C PRO A 112 0.88 -4.40 25.00
N ILE A 113 1.25 -3.13 24.85
CA ILE A 113 1.99 -2.62 23.71
C ILE A 113 3.39 -2.28 24.15
N ARG A 114 4.38 -2.95 23.53
CA ARG A 114 5.78 -2.59 23.64
C ARG A 114 6.15 -1.79 22.40
N PRO A 115 6.48 -0.50 22.52
CA PRO A 115 6.95 0.28 21.39
C PRO A 115 8.16 -0.40 20.73
N PHE A 116 8.16 -0.43 19.41
CA PHE A 116 9.28 -0.93 18.61
C PHE A 116 10.55 -0.10 18.84
N ALA A 117 10.38 1.22 18.93
CA ALA A 117 11.40 2.18 19.26
C ALA A 117 10.75 3.37 19.97
N VAL A 118 11.52 4.03 20.83
CA VAL A 118 11.17 5.30 21.48
C VAL A 118 12.11 6.35 20.96
N THR A 119 11.59 7.43 20.39
CA THR A 119 12.36 8.61 20.04
C THR A 119 12.09 9.72 21.03
N LEU A 120 13.13 10.47 21.35
CA LEU A 120 13.12 11.56 22.31
C LEU A 120 13.86 12.76 21.73
N ARG A 121 13.28 13.94 21.89
CA ARG A 121 13.97 15.21 21.61
C ARG A 121 13.52 16.31 22.56
N PHE A 122 14.46 17.18 22.93
CA PHE A 122 14.16 18.44 23.59
C PHE A 122 14.23 19.59 22.59
N GLY A 123 13.36 20.57 22.79
CA GLY A 123 13.35 21.80 22.01
C GLY A 123 12.30 22.77 22.52
N HIS A 124 12.17 23.91 21.88
CA HIS A 124 11.17 24.95 22.19
C HIS A 124 9.72 24.56 21.79
N ILE A 125 9.11 23.62 22.48
CA ILE A 125 7.70 23.26 22.28
C ILE A 125 6.82 24.32 22.95
N ARG A 126 5.66 24.63 22.37
CA ARG A 126 4.63 25.40 23.08
C ARG A 126 4.28 24.65 24.37
N SER A 127 4.65 25.24 25.50
CA SER A 127 4.43 24.72 26.84
C SER A 127 3.81 25.80 27.71
N CYS A 128 3.22 25.40 28.84
CA CYS A 128 2.72 26.31 29.86
C CYS A 128 3.22 25.83 31.22
N ALA A 129 3.36 26.73 32.19
CA ALA A 129 3.76 26.37 33.56
C ALA A 129 2.81 25.34 34.22
N THR A 130 1.57 25.25 33.76
CA THR A 130 0.56 24.27 34.21
C THR A 130 0.67 22.91 33.52
N ALA A 131 1.49 22.78 32.48
CA ALA A 131 1.64 21.53 31.75
C ALA A 131 2.39 20.47 32.57
N LEU A 132 2.15 19.20 32.24
CA LEU A 132 2.67 18.06 32.98
C LEU A 132 4.19 18.03 33.03
N TRP A 133 4.88 18.33 31.93
CA TRP A 133 6.34 18.28 31.90
C TRP A 133 7.01 19.37 32.76
N PRO A 134 6.71 20.66 32.61
CA PRO A 134 7.24 21.70 33.50
C PRO A 134 6.94 21.44 34.97
N GLN A 135 5.73 21.00 35.31
CA GLN A 135 5.37 20.66 36.68
C GLN A 135 6.15 19.45 37.21
N TRP A 136 6.29 18.41 36.41
CA TRP A 136 7.09 17.23 36.75
C TRP A 136 8.54 17.61 37.01
N LEU A 137 9.15 18.32 36.06
CA LEU A 137 10.55 18.74 36.13
C LEU A 137 10.79 19.60 37.36
N PHE A 138 9.92 20.58 37.62
CA PHE A 138 10.02 21.44 38.78
C PHE A 138 9.86 20.68 40.09
N ARG A 139 8.93 19.72 40.18
CA ARG A 139 8.74 18.88 41.38
C ARG A 139 9.97 18.05 41.72
N GLN A 140 10.65 17.51 40.71
CA GLN A 140 11.77 16.58 40.89
C GLN A 140 13.12 17.29 41.04
N THR A 141 13.36 18.34 40.24
CA THR A 141 14.69 18.96 40.12
C THR A 141 14.73 20.42 40.57
N ARG A 142 13.57 21.04 40.84
CA ARG A 142 13.42 22.49 41.07
C ARG A 142 13.85 23.37 39.89
N ILE A 143 14.07 22.76 38.72
CA ILE A 143 14.36 23.48 37.48
C ILE A 143 13.03 23.87 36.83
N SER A 144 12.90 25.14 36.46
CA SER A 144 11.79 25.62 35.65
C SER A 144 12.23 25.72 34.18
N PRO A 145 11.54 25.07 33.24
CA PRO A 145 11.84 25.25 31.82
C PRO A 145 11.51 26.68 31.40
N SER A 146 12.31 27.25 30.48
CA SER A 146 12.11 28.61 30.00
C SER A 146 10.81 28.75 29.21
N ASP A 147 10.02 29.79 29.49
CA ASP A 147 8.71 30.07 28.88
C ASP A 147 8.81 30.62 27.43
N ARG A 148 9.92 30.34 26.74
CA ARG A 148 10.16 30.86 25.39
C ARG A 148 9.37 30.07 24.35
N VAL A 149 8.32 30.70 23.86
CA VAL A 149 7.55 30.23 22.69
C VAL A 149 8.35 30.51 21.42
N SER A 150 8.84 29.47 20.74
CA SER A 150 9.38 29.57 19.39
C SER A 150 8.45 28.91 18.36
N ALA A 151 8.61 29.33 17.11
CA ALA A 151 7.91 28.71 15.98
C ALA A 151 8.30 27.23 15.88
N TYR A 152 7.28 26.37 15.75
CA TYR A 152 7.46 24.93 15.61
C TYR A 152 8.13 24.63 14.25
N GLU A 153 9.41 24.27 14.26
CA GLU A 153 10.16 24.04 13.03
C GLU A 153 9.77 22.73 12.34
N ARG A 154 9.84 22.72 11.00
CA ARG A 154 9.51 21.53 10.19
C ARG A 154 10.31 20.28 10.58
N ARG A 155 11.53 20.46 11.09
CA ARG A 155 12.45 19.41 11.58
C ARG A 155 11.88 18.58 12.74
N TRP A 156 10.77 19.00 13.33
CA TRP A 156 10.16 18.35 14.50
C TRP A 156 8.97 17.48 14.15
N HIS A 157 8.61 17.36 12.86
CA HIS A 157 7.45 16.54 12.48
C HIS A 157 7.75 15.05 12.48
N PHE A 158 9.01 14.65 12.27
CA PHE A 158 9.37 13.24 12.12
C PHE A 158 10.81 12.95 12.55
N ALA A 159 11.01 11.79 13.18
CA ALA A 159 12.33 11.28 13.54
C ALA A 159 12.84 10.41 12.39
N ASP A 160 13.42 11.06 11.37
CA ASP A 160 14.03 10.40 10.20
C ASP A 160 14.99 9.25 10.56
N PRO A 161 15.79 9.32 11.65
CA PRO A 161 16.68 8.21 12.04
C PRO A 161 15.97 6.90 12.40
N VAL A 162 14.64 6.89 12.53
CA VAL A 162 13.86 5.66 12.76
C VAL A 162 13.59 4.90 11.45
N LEU A 163 13.63 5.55 10.30
CA LEU A 163 13.32 4.90 9.01
C LEU A 163 14.24 3.70 8.71
N PRO A 164 15.56 3.79 8.90
CA PRO A 164 16.44 2.63 8.73
C PRO A 164 16.11 1.48 9.68
N LEU A 165 15.64 1.78 10.91
CA LEU A 165 15.24 0.76 11.88
C LEU A 165 13.96 0.04 11.46
N LEU A 166 13.06 0.77 10.79
CA LEU A 166 11.81 0.23 10.27
C LEU A 166 12.00 -0.50 8.94
N ALA A 167 13.12 -0.32 8.23
CA ALA A 167 13.38 -0.92 6.92
C ALA A 167 13.06 -2.44 6.85
N PRO A 168 13.38 -3.28 7.85
CA PRO A 168 12.99 -4.70 7.83
C PRO A 168 11.48 -4.92 7.84
N TYR A 169 10.72 -4.04 8.50
CA TYR A 169 9.28 -4.13 8.71
C TYR A 169 8.46 -3.38 7.65
N THR A 170 9.09 -2.42 6.95
CA THR A 170 8.50 -1.68 5.83
C THR A 170 8.86 -2.30 4.48
N THR A 171 9.62 -3.40 4.46
CA THR A 171 9.80 -4.17 3.23
C THR A 171 8.43 -4.56 2.68
N PRO A 172 8.10 -4.23 1.43
CA PRO A 172 6.84 -4.63 0.82
C PRO A 172 6.81 -6.16 0.79
N LEU A 173 5.96 -6.78 1.61
CA LEU A 173 5.81 -8.23 1.78
C LEU A 173 7.14 -9.00 1.84
N GLN A 174 7.64 -9.24 3.06
CA GLN A 174 8.65 -10.26 3.42
C GLN A 174 9.29 -10.99 2.22
N GLY A 175 10.34 -10.36 1.69
CA GLY A 175 11.16 -10.88 0.61
C GLY A 175 10.50 -10.74 -0.76
N GLY A 176 10.88 -9.71 -1.52
CA GLY A 176 10.43 -9.43 -2.89
C GLY A 176 10.47 -10.61 -3.88
N LYS A 177 11.03 -11.77 -3.50
CA LYS A 177 10.83 -13.07 -4.17
C LYS A 177 9.36 -13.52 -4.21
N THR A 178 8.55 -13.31 -3.18
CA THR A 178 7.14 -13.76 -3.17
C THR A 178 6.27 -12.80 -3.97
N GLY A 179 6.41 -11.49 -3.77
CA GLY A 179 5.76 -10.49 -4.61
C GLY A 179 6.14 -10.64 -6.09
N ARG A 180 7.43 -10.79 -6.40
CA ARG A 180 7.90 -11.06 -7.77
C ARG A 180 7.34 -12.36 -8.33
N ARG A 181 7.23 -13.43 -7.53
CA ARG A 181 6.60 -14.69 -7.99
C ARG A 181 5.12 -14.50 -8.30
N VAL A 182 4.37 -13.79 -7.46
CA VAL A 182 2.94 -13.51 -7.71
C VAL A 182 2.77 -12.65 -8.97
N VAL A 183 3.55 -11.58 -9.11
CA VAL A 183 3.53 -10.72 -10.30
C VAL A 183 3.93 -11.52 -11.54
N LEU A 184 4.96 -12.36 -11.46
CA LEU A 184 5.40 -13.20 -12.58
C LEU A 184 4.35 -14.26 -12.94
N MET A 185 3.68 -14.86 -11.96
CA MET A 185 2.58 -15.79 -12.20
C MET A 185 1.38 -15.10 -12.83
N LEU A 186 0.99 -13.92 -12.34
CA LEU A 186 -0.07 -13.11 -12.95
C LEU A 186 0.27 -12.72 -14.38
N LEU A 187 1.52 -12.31 -14.64
CA LEU A 187 2.00 -11.99 -15.98
C LEU A 187 1.96 -13.22 -16.88
N LEU A 188 2.42 -14.38 -16.40
CA LEU A 188 2.40 -15.63 -17.16
C LEU A 188 0.95 -16.06 -17.47
N CYS A 189 0.03 -15.92 -16.52
CA CYS A 189 -1.40 -16.17 -16.73
C CYS A 189 -2.00 -15.22 -17.77
N ALA A 190 -1.65 -13.93 -17.70
CA ALA A 190 -2.11 -12.93 -18.68
C ALA A 190 -1.57 -13.23 -20.09
N LEU A 191 -0.28 -13.54 -20.22
CA LEU A 191 0.33 -13.95 -21.48
C LEU A 191 -0.28 -15.23 -22.03
N GLY A 192 -0.54 -16.21 -21.17
CA GLY A 192 -1.24 -17.45 -21.54
C GLY A 192 -2.66 -17.19 -22.05
N ALA A 193 -3.42 -16.34 -21.36
CA ALA A 193 -4.76 -15.94 -21.79
C ALA A 193 -4.74 -15.22 -23.15
N ILE A 194 -3.78 -14.31 -23.37
CA ILE A 194 -3.57 -13.64 -24.66
C ILE A 194 -3.23 -14.64 -25.76
N ALA A 195 -2.28 -15.54 -25.52
CA ALA A 195 -1.88 -16.55 -26.50
C ALA A 195 -3.03 -17.49 -26.88
N LEU A 196 -3.82 -17.93 -25.90
CA LEU A 196 -5.02 -18.72 -26.16
C LEU A 196 -6.04 -17.92 -26.96
N SER A 197 -6.28 -16.65 -26.63
CA SER A 197 -7.19 -15.78 -27.40
C SER A 197 -6.72 -15.60 -28.84
N VAL A 198 -5.41 -15.40 -29.07
CA VAL A 198 -4.83 -15.31 -30.42
C VAL A 198 -5.09 -16.59 -31.20
N ARG A 199 -4.83 -17.77 -30.61
CA ARG A 199 -5.05 -19.06 -31.29
C ARG A 199 -6.52 -19.27 -31.67
N HIS A 200 -7.45 -18.92 -30.78
CA HIS A 200 -8.89 -19.04 -31.08
C HIS A 200 -9.32 -18.07 -32.18
N ASN A 201 -8.83 -16.82 -32.15
CA ASN A 201 -9.11 -15.84 -33.21
C ASN A 201 -8.50 -16.26 -34.56
N GLN A 202 -7.28 -16.80 -34.57
CA GLN A 202 -6.67 -17.36 -35.79
C GLN A 202 -7.49 -18.52 -36.35
N ALA A 203 -7.94 -19.46 -35.51
CA ALA A 203 -8.76 -20.59 -35.96
C ALA A 203 -10.09 -20.11 -36.57
N LEU A 204 -10.71 -19.10 -35.98
CA LEU A 204 -11.93 -18.48 -36.53
C LEU A 204 -11.66 -17.85 -37.90
N ILE A 205 -10.60 -17.04 -38.04
CA ILE A 205 -10.23 -16.41 -39.31
C ILE A 205 -9.99 -17.47 -40.38
N HIS A 206 -9.22 -18.52 -40.07
CA HIS A 206 -8.91 -19.58 -41.03
C HIS A 206 -10.16 -20.33 -41.48
N LYS A 207 -11.07 -20.64 -40.54
CA LYS A 207 -12.34 -21.30 -40.87
C LYS A 207 -13.17 -20.45 -41.85
N VAL A 208 -13.48 -19.22 -41.47
CA VAL A 208 -14.30 -18.31 -42.30
C VAL A 208 -13.63 -18.01 -43.64
N SER A 209 -12.30 -17.85 -43.64
CA SER A 209 -11.54 -17.61 -44.88
C SER A 209 -11.55 -18.82 -45.81
N ALA A 210 -11.45 -20.05 -45.27
CA ALA A 210 -11.56 -21.27 -46.06
C ALA A 210 -12.96 -21.43 -46.68
N ASP A 211 -14.01 -21.11 -45.91
CA ASP A 211 -15.40 -21.15 -46.40
C ASP A 211 -15.64 -20.08 -47.49
N LEU A 212 -15.07 -18.88 -47.33
CA LEU A 212 -15.07 -17.83 -48.37
C LEU A 212 -14.31 -18.23 -49.64
N GLN A 213 -13.13 -18.84 -49.50
CA GLN A 213 -12.35 -19.34 -50.63
C GLN A 213 -13.10 -20.44 -51.38
N ARG A 214 -13.73 -21.37 -50.65
CA ARG A 214 -14.58 -22.41 -51.24
C ARG A 214 -15.77 -21.81 -51.99
N TRP A 215 -16.39 -20.77 -51.43
CA TRP A 215 -17.46 -20.03 -52.11
C TRP A 215 -16.99 -19.42 -53.43
N GLN A 216 -15.82 -18.75 -53.44
CA GLN A 216 -15.28 -18.10 -54.63
C GLN A 216 -14.83 -19.11 -55.70
N ALA A 217 -14.30 -20.25 -55.29
CA ALA A 217 -13.82 -21.29 -56.21
C ALA A 217 -14.95 -22.03 -56.94
N ILE A 218 -16.13 -22.18 -56.33
CA ILE A 218 -17.26 -22.89 -56.95
C ILE A 218 -17.99 -21.96 -57.92
N PRO A 219 -18.02 -22.26 -59.23
CA PRO A 219 -18.74 -21.45 -60.21
C PRO A 219 -20.25 -21.51 -59.98
N MET A 220 -20.95 -20.41 -60.29
CA MET A 220 -22.39 -20.25 -59.98
C MET A 220 -23.29 -21.29 -60.65
N ASN A 221 -22.82 -21.89 -61.75
CA ASN A 221 -23.56 -22.87 -62.54
C ASN A 221 -23.64 -24.26 -61.88
N HIS A 222 -22.88 -24.51 -60.81
CA HIS A 222 -22.93 -25.78 -60.07
C HIS A 222 -23.82 -25.62 -58.83
N TYR A 223 -25.13 -25.74 -59.02
CA TYR A 223 -26.13 -25.38 -58.03
C TYR A 223 -26.02 -26.16 -56.70
N ASP A 224 -25.84 -27.48 -56.74
CA ASP A 224 -25.75 -28.31 -55.52
C ASP A 224 -24.54 -27.97 -54.63
N PRO A 225 -23.29 -27.95 -55.12
CA PRO A 225 -22.14 -27.58 -54.29
C PRO A 225 -22.14 -26.09 -53.93
N LYS A 226 -22.73 -25.22 -54.76
CA LYS A 226 -22.86 -23.79 -54.45
C LYS A 226 -23.87 -23.55 -53.32
N ALA A 227 -24.97 -24.29 -53.30
CA ALA A 227 -25.95 -24.25 -52.21
C ALA A 227 -25.35 -24.72 -50.88
N GLN A 228 -24.51 -25.77 -50.90
CA GLN A 228 -23.79 -26.22 -49.71
C GLN A 228 -22.80 -25.16 -49.18
N ALA A 229 -22.05 -24.51 -50.08
CA ALA A 229 -21.14 -23.42 -49.71
C ALA A 229 -21.90 -22.18 -49.19
N LEU A 230 -23.06 -21.87 -49.77
CA LEU A 230 -23.95 -20.80 -49.28
C LEU A 230 -24.41 -21.08 -47.84
N HIS A 231 -24.84 -22.31 -47.58
CA HIS A 231 -25.30 -22.71 -46.25
C HIS A 231 -24.19 -22.59 -45.19
N ALA A 232 -22.95 -22.94 -45.53
CA ALA A 232 -21.79 -22.74 -44.63
C ALA A 232 -21.55 -21.25 -44.31
N LEU A 233 -21.60 -20.38 -45.33
CA LEU A 233 -21.47 -18.93 -45.11
C LEU A 233 -22.63 -18.34 -44.29
N GLN A 234 -23.86 -18.80 -44.51
CA GLN A 234 -25.02 -18.38 -43.71
C GLN A 234 -24.87 -18.79 -42.24
N GLN A 235 -24.34 -19.99 -41.96
CA GLN A 235 -24.06 -20.43 -40.59
C GLN A 235 -23.00 -19.55 -39.91
N ASP A 236 -21.94 -19.19 -40.63
CA ASP A 236 -20.90 -18.30 -40.12
C ASP A 236 -21.45 -16.88 -39.88
N ALA A 237 -22.28 -16.35 -40.79
CA ALA A 237 -22.93 -15.05 -40.63
C ALA A 237 -23.82 -15.01 -39.38
N LEU A 238 -24.66 -16.03 -39.17
CA LEU A 238 -25.54 -16.14 -38.00
C LEU A 238 -24.75 -16.23 -36.68
N LEU A 239 -23.61 -16.93 -36.69
CA LEU A 239 -22.75 -17.04 -35.53
C LEU A 239 -22.11 -15.69 -35.19
N LEU A 240 -21.56 -14.99 -36.18
CA LEU A 240 -20.94 -13.67 -35.99
C LEU A 240 -21.98 -12.63 -35.54
N GLU A 241 -23.17 -12.63 -36.14
CA GLU A 241 -24.28 -11.76 -35.76
C GLU A 241 -24.76 -12.05 -34.33
N ARG A 242 -24.82 -13.33 -33.93
CA ARG A 242 -25.16 -13.70 -32.55
C ARG A 242 -24.15 -13.11 -31.56
N TRP A 243 -22.86 -13.18 -31.84
CA TRP A 243 -21.82 -12.62 -30.97
C TRP A 243 -21.84 -11.09 -30.95
N GLN A 244 -22.24 -10.44 -32.04
CA GLN A 244 -22.44 -8.99 -32.07
C GLN A 244 -23.60 -8.56 -31.16
N ARG A 245 -24.71 -9.32 -31.16
CA ARG A 245 -25.92 -8.99 -30.38
C ARG A 245 -25.84 -9.41 -28.91
N GLN A 246 -25.21 -10.56 -28.61
CA GLN A 246 -25.19 -11.17 -27.27
C GLN A 246 -23.86 -10.98 -26.54
N GLY A 247 -22.85 -10.41 -27.22
CA GLY A 247 -21.50 -10.27 -26.70
C GLY A 247 -20.56 -11.38 -27.15
N VAL A 248 -19.29 -11.01 -27.27
CA VAL A 248 -18.22 -11.90 -27.73
C VAL A 248 -17.83 -12.87 -26.60
N PRO A 249 -17.73 -14.20 -26.86
CA PRO A 249 -17.26 -15.14 -25.85
C PRO A 249 -15.86 -14.77 -25.32
N GLN A 250 -15.62 -14.95 -24.01
CA GLN A 250 -14.37 -14.53 -23.33
C GLN A 250 -13.09 -15.03 -24.02
N ARG A 251 -13.12 -16.24 -24.60
CA ARG A 251 -11.99 -16.83 -25.35
C ARG A 251 -11.54 -16.03 -26.58
N TYR A 252 -12.34 -15.10 -27.07
CA TYR A 252 -11.99 -14.17 -28.16
C TYR A 252 -11.80 -12.72 -27.64
N GLY A 253 -12.15 -12.45 -26.37
CA GLY A 253 -12.45 -11.14 -25.81
C GLY A 253 -11.28 -10.25 -25.39
N LEU A 254 -10.04 -10.56 -25.76
CA LEU A 254 -8.86 -9.75 -25.41
C LEU A 254 -8.53 -8.68 -26.47
N ALA A 255 -9.54 -7.94 -26.93
CA ALA A 255 -9.44 -6.86 -27.95
C ALA A 255 -8.83 -7.27 -29.32
N LEU A 256 -8.74 -8.58 -29.59
CA LEU A 256 -8.15 -9.16 -30.80
C LEU A 256 -9.20 -9.78 -31.74
N TYR A 257 -10.50 -9.56 -31.46
CA TYR A 257 -11.60 -10.18 -32.19
C TYR A 257 -11.89 -9.43 -33.50
N PRO A 258 -11.76 -10.07 -34.68
CA PRO A 258 -11.94 -9.44 -35.99
C PRO A 258 -13.39 -9.50 -36.52
N GLY A 259 -14.38 -9.71 -35.64
CA GLY A 259 -15.74 -10.10 -36.03
C GLY A 259 -16.42 -9.19 -37.04
N ASP A 260 -16.33 -7.87 -36.86
CA ASP A 260 -17.01 -6.91 -37.75
C ASP A 260 -16.49 -7.00 -39.19
N ARG A 261 -15.18 -7.20 -39.37
CA ARG A 261 -14.56 -7.35 -40.69
C ARG A 261 -14.93 -8.68 -41.33
N LEU A 262 -14.94 -9.76 -40.55
CA LEU A 262 -15.34 -11.08 -41.03
C LEU A 262 -16.81 -11.10 -41.44
N TRP A 263 -17.68 -10.50 -40.63
CA TRP A 263 -19.11 -10.44 -40.91
C TRP A 263 -19.40 -9.69 -42.20
N LEU A 264 -18.77 -8.53 -42.41
CA LEU A 264 -18.91 -7.76 -43.65
C LEU A 264 -18.48 -8.57 -44.88
N ALA A 265 -17.34 -9.26 -44.80
CA ALA A 265 -16.83 -10.07 -45.91
C ALA A 265 -17.75 -11.25 -46.25
N VAL A 266 -18.31 -11.92 -45.23
CA VAL A 266 -19.28 -13.01 -45.41
C VAL A 266 -20.58 -12.48 -46.01
N GLN A 267 -21.09 -11.36 -45.50
CA GLN A 267 -22.34 -10.77 -46.00
C GLN A 267 -22.21 -10.36 -47.47
N GLN A 268 -21.12 -9.67 -47.83
CA GLN A 268 -20.83 -9.32 -49.22
C GLN A 268 -20.78 -10.55 -50.14
N ALA A 269 -20.21 -11.66 -49.67
CA ALA A 269 -20.18 -12.90 -50.43
C ALA A 269 -21.58 -13.49 -50.63
N ILE A 270 -22.42 -13.50 -49.59
CA ILE A 270 -23.82 -13.98 -49.67
C ILE A 270 -24.63 -13.13 -50.65
N ASP A 271 -24.44 -11.80 -50.65
CA ASP A 271 -25.18 -10.88 -51.51
C ASP A 271 -24.91 -11.10 -53.01
N THR A 272 -23.79 -11.75 -53.37
CA THR A 272 -23.47 -12.11 -54.77
C THR A 272 -24.20 -13.35 -55.31
N TYR A 273 -24.98 -14.03 -54.47
CA TYR A 273 -25.67 -15.26 -54.86
C TYR A 273 -26.81 -15.02 -55.86
N VAL A 274 -26.87 -15.85 -56.91
CA VAL A 274 -27.96 -15.87 -57.88
C VAL A 274 -28.67 -17.23 -57.82
N PRO A 275 -29.99 -17.27 -57.55
CA PRO A 275 -30.72 -18.53 -57.46
C PRO A 275 -30.85 -19.22 -58.84
N PRO A 276 -31.00 -20.56 -58.88
CA PRO A 276 -31.23 -21.28 -60.13
C PRO A 276 -32.49 -20.79 -60.84
N PRO A 277 -32.51 -20.78 -62.19
CA PRO A 277 -33.70 -20.44 -62.94
C PRO A 277 -34.83 -21.44 -62.63
N PRO A 278 -36.10 -20.99 -62.62
CA PRO A 278 -37.23 -21.87 -62.35
C PRO A 278 -37.31 -23.00 -63.39
N PRO A 279 -37.77 -24.21 -63.01
CA PRO A 279 -37.91 -25.33 -63.95
C PRO A 279 -38.87 -24.95 -65.10
N PRO A 280 -38.58 -25.38 -66.34
CA PRO A 280 -39.46 -25.15 -67.47
C PRO A 280 -40.82 -25.83 -67.21
N LYS A 281 -41.91 -25.14 -67.57
CA LYS A 281 -43.28 -25.66 -67.48
C LYS A 281 -43.53 -26.76 -68.49
#